data_AF-A0A1F3BNY0-F1
#
_entry.id   AF-A0A1F3BNY0-F1
#
_cell.length_a   1.000
_cell.length_b   1.000
_cell.length_c   1.000
_cell.angle_alpha   90.00
_cell.angle_beta   90.00
_cell.angle_gamma   90.00
#
_symmetry.space_group_name_H-M   'P 1'
#
loop_
_entity.id
_entity.type
_entity.pdbx_description
1 polymer ?
#
loop_
_entity_poly.entity_id
_entity_poly.type
_entity_poly.pdbx_seq_one_letter_code
_entity_poly.pdbx_strand_id
1 'polypeptide(L)'
;MNKVRILLTGGSFNQMTQMAQIAEALPAEHFETWFTRAYVDGPGNWCSRRGLLEWTVLGDRLSERGLAFLRDRGARIDDGGRANRPEAERRGTA
;
A
#
# COMPACT_ATOMS: atom_id res chain seq x y z
N MET A 1 -9.74 22.92 -5.51
CA MET A 1 -8.41 22.43 -5.93
C MET A 1 -8.44 20.91 -6.01
N ASN A 2 -7.76 20.31 -6.99
CA ASN A 2 -7.56 18.86 -7.00
C ASN A 2 -6.56 18.48 -5.90
N LYS A 3 -6.88 17.44 -5.11
CA LYS A 3 -5.99 16.91 -4.08
C LYS A 3 -4.86 16.10 -4.72
N VAL A 4 -3.68 16.13 -4.11
CA VAL A 4 -2.57 15.25 -4.46
C VAL A 4 -2.83 13.88 -3.87
N ARG A 5 -2.82 12.85 -4.73
CA ARG A 5 -3.02 11.45 -4.31
C ARG A 5 -1.68 10.84 -3.89
N ILE A 6 -1.65 10.18 -2.74
CA ILE A 6 -0.46 9.56 -2.18
C ILE A 6 -0.75 8.09 -1.88
N LEU A 7 0.14 7.20 -2.31
CA LEU A 7 0.12 5.79 -1.95
C LEU A 7 1.20 5.52 -0.91
N LEU A 8 0.79 5.33 0.35
CA LEU A 8 1.64 5.00 1.48
C LEU A 8 1.89 3.49 1.51
N THR A 9 3.15 3.08 1.65
CA THR A 9 3.56 1.68 1.57
C THR A 9 4.13 1.17 2.91
N GLY A 10 3.77 -0.05 3.29
CA GLY A 10 4.30 -0.70 4.48
C GLY A 10 4.13 -2.21 4.46
N GLY A 11 5.16 -2.95 4.85
CA GLY A 11 5.15 -4.43 4.83
C GLY A 11 5.11 -5.08 6.21
N SER A 12 4.97 -4.27 7.27
CA SER A 12 4.88 -4.75 8.65
C SER A 12 3.89 -3.93 9.46
N PHE A 13 3.41 -4.48 10.57
CA PHE A 13 2.53 -3.76 11.49
C PHE A 13 3.13 -2.41 11.92
N ASN A 14 4.40 -2.38 12.32
CA ASN A 14 5.07 -1.16 12.77
C ASN A 14 5.15 -0.09 11.68
N GLN A 15 5.46 -0.47 10.43
CA GLN A 15 5.47 0.48 9.32
C GLN A 15 4.06 1.02 9.04
N MET A 16 3.05 0.16 9.06
CA MET A 16 1.66 0.56 8.79
C MET A 16 1.12 1.51 9.87
N THR A 17 1.47 1.31 11.14
CA THR A 17 1.09 2.23 12.22
C THR A 17 1.76 3.60 12.07
N GLN A 18 3.04 3.63 11.66
CA GLN A 18 3.74 4.88 11.40
C GLN A 18 3.17 5.61 10.18
N MET A 19 2.86 4.88 9.10
CA MET A 19 2.21 5.46 7.92
C MET A 19 0.82 6.03 8.25
N ALA A 20 0.06 5.41 9.14
CA ALA A 20 -1.22 5.95 9.60
C ALA A 20 -1.04 7.30 10.33
N GLN A 21 -0.07 7.41 11.24
CA GLN A 21 0.25 8.67 11.93
C GLN A 21 0.68 9.77 10.96
N ILE A 22 1.49 9.43 9.95
CA ILE A 22 1.89 10.36 8.89
C ILE A 22 0.66 10.81 8.10
N ALA A 23 -0.24 9.90 7.73
CA ALA A 23 -1.45 10.23 7.00
C ALA A 23 -2.36 11.18 7.78
N GLU A 24 -2.49 10.99 9.10
CA GLU A 24 -3.26 11.85 10.00
C GLU A 24 -2.66 13.26 10.12
N ALA A 25 -1.34 13.39 10.00
CA ALA A 25 -0.66 14.68 10.05
C ALA A 25 -0.68 15.45 8.71
N LEU A 26 -1.11 14.83 7.61
CA LEU A 26 -1.18 15.48 6.31
C LEU A 26 -2.46 16.34 6.17
N PRO A 27 -2.38 17.57 5.64
CA PRO A 27 -3.55 18.41 5.41
C PRO A 27 -4.57 17.77 4.47
N ALA A 28 -5.73 17.40 5.00
CA ALA A 28 -6.76 16.65 4.28
C ALA A 28 -7.36 17.42 3.09
N GLU A 29 -7.27 18.76 3.09
CA GLU A 29 -7.68 19.63 1.99
C GLU A 29 -6.72 19.60 0.80
N HIS A 30 -5.47 19.19 1.01
CA HIS A 30 -4.42 19.12 -0.01
C HIS A 30 -4.12 17.69 -0.46
N PHE A 31 -4.24 16.71 0.44
CA PHE A 31 -3.81 15.34 0.20
C PHE A 31 -4.93 14.33 0.34
N GLU A 32 -4.86 13.29 -0.50
CA GLU A 32 -5.70 12.11 -0.41
C GLU A 32 -4.81 10.87 -0.30
N THR A 33 -4.88 10.18 0.84
CA THR A 33 -4.00 9.05 1.16
C THR A 33 -4.68 7.70 0.89
N TRP A 34 -3.88 6.78 0.37
CA TRP A 34 -4.20 5.38 0.16
C TRP A 34 -3.06 4.54 0.72
N PHE A 35 -3.34 3.29 1.09
CA PHE A 35 -2.34 2.38 1.66
C PHE A 35 -2.18 1.13 0.80
N THR A 36 -0.95 0.62 0.74
CA THR A 36 -0.62 -0.66 0.12
C THR A 36 0.39 -1.42 0.99
N ARG A 37 0.42 -2.73 0.82
CA ARG A 37 1.55 -3.53 1.30
C ARG A 37 2.82 -3.15 0.57
N ALA A 38 3.96 -3.46 1.19
CA ALA A 38 5.24 -3.47 0.49
C ALA A 38 5.11 -4.33 -0.77
N TYR A 39 5.54 -3.79 -1.91
CA TYR A 39 5.50 -4.46 -3.19
C TYR A 39 6.91 -4.61 -3.74
N VAL A 40 7.06 -5.58 -4.63
CA VAL A 40 8.29 -5.87 -5.36
C VAL A 40 7.89 -6.33 -6.76
N ASP A 41 8.73 -6.07 -7.75
CA ASP A 41 8.50 -6.48 -9.13
C ASP A 41 9.39 -7.67 -9.54
N GLY A 42 9.11 -8.21 -10.74
CA GLY A 42 9.94 -9.25 -11.36
C GLY A 42 10.04 -10.55 -10.54
N PRO A 43 11.22 -11.18 -10.46
CA PRO A 43 11.42 -12.42 -9.71
C PRO A 43 11.02 -12.31 -8.22
N GLY A 44 11.19 -11.14 -7.61
CA GLY A 44 10.78 -10.90 -6.23
C GLY A 44 9.27 -11.04 -6.04
N ASN A 45 8.47 -10.54 -7.00
CA ASN A 45 7.01 -10.67 -6.96
C ASN A 45 6.61 -12.15 -7.03
N TRP A 46 7.26 -12.90 -7.91
CA TRP A 46 7.03 -14.33 -8.05
C TRP A 46 7.35 -15.09 -6.76
N CYS A 47 8.46 -14.75 -6.09
CA CYS A 47 8.82 -15.34 -4.79
C CYS A 47 7.81 -14.98 -3.70
N SER A 48 7.40 -13.71 -3.61
CA SER A 48 6.39 -13.24 -2.65
C SER A 48 5.06 -13.98 -2.83
N ARG A 49 4.55 -14.07 -4.07
CA ARG A 49 3.30 -14.80 -4.39
C ARG A 49 3.34 -16.30 -4.09
N ARG A 50 4.52 -16.88 -3.91
CA ARG A 50 4.72 -18.30 -3.54
C ARG A 50 4.99 -18.50 -2.05
N GLY A 51 4.92 -17.44 -1.24
CA GLY A 51 5.24 -17.51 0.19
C GLY A 51 6.72 -17.79 0.47
N LEU A 52 7.62 -17.60 -0.51
CA LEU A 52 9.06 -17.79 -0.33
C LEU A 52 9.71 -16.65 0.44
N LEU A 53 8.96 -15.59 0.76
CA LEU A 53 9.46 -14.38 1.42
C LEU A 53 8.71 -14.08 2.73
N GLU A 54 8.01 -15.07 3.31
CA GLU A 54 7.17 -14.90 4.52
C GLU A 54 7.91 -14.35 5.75
N TRP A 55 9.23 -14.54 5.83
CA TRP A 55 10.06 -14.00 6.90
C TRP A 55 10.49 -12.53 6.67
N THR A 56 10.03 -11.91 5.58
CA THR A 56 10.37 -10.53 5.20
C THR A 56 9.13 -9.66 5.14
N VAL A 57 9.33 -8.34 5.01
CA VAL A 57 8.24 -7.36 4.78
C VAL A 57 7.42 -7.60 3.50
N LEU A 58 7.87 -8.50 2.62
CA LEU A 58 7.15 -8.92 1.40
C LEU A 58 6.27 -10.16 1.62
N GLY A 59 6.24 -10.69 2.84
CA GLY A 59 5.37 -11.78 3.26
C GLY A 59 3.98 -11.32 3.69
N ASP A 60 2.99 -12.18 3.55
CA ASP A 60 1.61 -11.85 3.93
C ASP A 60 1.47 -11.73 5.45
N ARG A 61 2.09 -12.64 6.22
CA ARG A 61 1.94 -12.72 7.69
C ARG A 61 2.30 -11.43 8.43
N LEU A 62 3.38 -10.75 8.02
CA LEU A 62 3.84 -9.53 8.69
C LEU A 62 2.95 -8.32 8.37
N SER A 63 2.32 -8.33 7.20
CA SER A 63 1.51 -7.22 6.70
C SER A 63 0.01 -7.36 7.04
N GLU A 64 -0.50 -8.58 7.22
CA GLU A 64 -1.91 -8.88 7.54
C GLU A 64 -2.42 -8.10 8.76
N ARG A 65 -1.67 -8.14 9.87
CA ARG A 65 -2.04 -7.40 11.09
C ARG A 65 -2.09 -5.89 10.86
N GLY A 66 -1.16 -5.37 10.04
CA GLY A 66 -1.12 -3.95 9.67
C GLY A 66 -2.29 -3.54 8.79
N LEU A 67 -2.64 -4.37 7.80
CA LEU A 67 -3.82 -4.14 6.96
C LEU A 67 -5.12 -4.21 7.74
N ALA A 68 -5.25 -5.17 8.66
CA ALA A 68 -6.41 -5.24 9.55
C ALA A 68 -6.55 -3.96 10.38
N PHE A 69 -5.46 -3.48 10.97
CA PHE A 69 -5.41 -2.22 11.72
C PHE A 69 -5.83 -1.00 10.89
N LEU A 70 -5.41 -0.93 9.62
CA LEU A 70 -5.78 0.16 8.72
C LEU A 70 -7.26 0.09 8.33
N ARG A 71 -7.77 -1.11 8.01
CA ARG A 71 -9.18 -1.34 7.66
C ARG A 71 -10.12 -0.98 8.81
N ASP A 72 -9.74 -1.34 10.04
CA ASP A 72 -10.50 -1.02 11.26
C ASP A 72 -10.66 0.51 11.46
N ARG A 73 -9.68 1.31 11.01
CA ARG A 73 -9.74 2.78 11.01
C ARG A 73 -10.46 3.37 9.79
N GLY A 74 -11.00 2.55 8.90
CA GLY A 74 -11.62 3.00 7.65
C GLY A 74 -10.61 3.56 6.63
N ALA A 75 -9.33 3.22 6.74
CA ALA A 75 -8.32 3.67 5.80
C ALA A 75 -8.56 3.08 4.40
N ARG A 76 -8.24 3.87 3.36
CA ARG A 76 -8.39 3.45 1.96
C ARG A 76 -7.23 2.56 1.55
N ILE A 77 -7.51 1.36 1.05
CA ILE A 77 -6.48 0.41 0.59
C ILE A 77 -6.51 0.34 -0.94
N ASP A 78 -5.36 0.60 -1.58
CA ASP A 78 -5.13 0.39 -3.01
C ASP A 78 -3.91 -0.51 -3.21
N ASP A 79 -4.13 -1.82 -3.09
CA ASP A 79 -3.06 -2.82 -3.14
C ASP A 79 -2.35 -2.77 -4.50
N GLY A 80 -1.09 -2.36 -4.48
CA GLY A 80 -0.26 -2.15 -5.68
C GLY A 80 -0.69 -0.99 -6.57
N GLY A 81 -1.51 -0.04 -6.08
CA GLY A 81 -1.93 1.13 -6.86
C GLY A 81 -2.83 0.79 -8.06
N ARG A 82 -3.47 -0.38 -8.05
CA ARG A 82 -4.23 -0.91 -9.19
C ARG A 82 -5.55 -0.17 -9.41
N ALA A 83 -6.20 0.30 -8.34
CA ALA A 83 -7.48 0.99 -8.44
C ALA A 83 -7.32 2.40 -9.04
N ASN A 84 -6.28 3.13 -8.62
CA ASN A 84 -6.09 4.54 -8.97
C ASN A 84 -5.05 4.80 -10.07
N ARG A 85 -4.63 3.76 -10.79
CA ARG A 85 -3.63 3.85 -11.86
C ARG A 85 -3.98 4.92 -12.90
N PRO A 86 -3.03 5.80 -13.30
CA PRO A 86 -3.27 6.81 -14.34
C PRO A 86 -3.72 6.18 -15.66
N GLU A 87 -4.63 6.83 -16.39
CA GLU A 87 -5.19 6.30 -17.63
C GLU A 87 -4.11 6.06 -18.72
N ALA A 88 -3.07 6.90 -18.73
CA ALA A 88 -1.91 6.76 -19.61
C ALA A 88 -1.17 5.42 -19.43
N GLU A 89 -1.16 4.86 -18.21
CA GLU A 89 -0.50 3.58 -17.90
C GLU A 89 -1.41 2.37 -18.11
N ARG A 90 -2.73 2.57 -18.22
CA ARG A 90 -3.69 1.47 -18.46
C ARG A 90 -3.68 0.97 -19.91
N ARG A 91 -3.20 1.78 -20.85
CA ARG A 91 -3.21 1.48 -22.29
C ARG A 91 -2.02 0.65 -22.78
N GLY A 92 -1.03 0.37 -21.92
CA GLY A 92 0.19 -0.38 -22.25
C GLY A 92 0.15 -1.89 -21.98
N THR A 93 -0.97 -2.41 -21.47
CA THR A 93 -1.21 -3.85 -21.29
C THR A 93 -2.36 -4.28 -22.20
N ALA A 94 -2.05 -4.54 -23.46
CA ALA A 94 -2.86 -5.31 -24.39
C ALA A 94 -1.99 -6.46 -24.92
#